data_AF-A0A396FC81-F1
#
_entry.id   AF-A0A396FC81-F1
#
_cell.length_a   1.000
_cell.length_b   1.000
_cell.length_c   1.000
_cell.angle_alpha   90.00
_cell.angle_beta   90.00
_cell.angle_gamma   90.00
#
_symmetry.space_group_name_H-M   'P 1'
#
loop_
_entity.id
_entity.type
_entity.pdbx_description
1 polymer ?
#
loop_
_entity_poly.entity_id
_entity_poly.type
_entity_poly.pdbx_seq_one_letter_code
_entity_poly.pdbx_strand_id
1 'polypeptide(L)' 'MPVNDGVWTPEARRTAPIVDGVLQADVVTKSPSTAGWVVLGCSNNGWNVWKDESGKTLDERRKI' A
#
# COMPACT_ATOMS: atom_id res chain seq x y z
N MET A 1 -3.00 -13.53 -5.74
CA MET A 1 -1.82 -13.55 -6.64
C MET A 1 -0.70 -14.28 -5.91
N PRO A 2 -0.13 -15.36 -6.47
CA PRO A 2 0.98 -16.06 -5.83
C PRO A 2 2.23 -15.18 -5.80
N VAL A 3 2.97 -15.25 -4.70
CA VAL A 3 4.29 -14.64 -4.55
C VAL A 3 5.27 -15.43 -5.42
N ASN A 4 5.74 -14.85 -6.52
CA ASN A 4 6.78 -15.45 -7.35
C ASN A 4 8.16 -15.19 -6.72
N ASP A 5 8.90 -16.26 -6.44
CA ASP A 5 10.31 -16.23 -6.03
C ASP A 5 11.16 -15.50 -7.08
N GLY A 6 11.45 -14.22 -6.83
CA GLY A 6 12.22 -13.35 -7.73
C GLY A 6 11.65 -11.93 -7.87
N VAL A 7 10.39 -11.70 -7.48
CA VAL A 7 9.80 -10.36 -7.48
C VAL A 7 10.04 -9.70 -6.13
N TRP A 8 10.72 -8.54 -6.13
CA TRP A 8 10.89 -7.73 -4.91
C TRP A 8 9.52 -7.47 -4.29
N THR A 9 9.30 -8.03 -3.11
CA THR A 9 8.05 -7.89 -2.35
C THR A 9 8.39 -7.30 -0.99
N PRO A 10 7.79 -6.16 -0.60
CA PRO A 10 8.06 -5.57 0.71
C PRO A 10 7.61 -6.50 1.83
N GLU A 11 8.37 -6.53 2.92
CA GLU A 11 8.09 -7.39 4.09
C GLU A 11 6.65 -7.22 4.59
N ALA A 12 6.17 -5.98 4.67
CA ALA A 12 4.81 -5.66 5.08
C ALA A 12 3.72 -6.33 4.21
N ARG A 13 4.00 -6.57 2.92
CA ARG A 13 3.07 -7.32 2.05
C ARG A 13 3.17 -8.83 2.27
N ARG A 14 4.35 -9.35 2.56
CA ARG A 14 4.57 -10.79 2.82
C ARG A 14 3.87 -11.24 4.10
N THR A 15 3.79 -10.35 5.09
CA THR A 15 3.15 -10.61 6.38
C THR A 15 1.67 -10.21 6.41
N ALA A 16 1.18 -9.47 5.41
CA ALA A 16 -0.21 -9.06 5.33
C ALA A 16 -1.14 -10.26 5.03
N PRO A 17 -2.28 -10.39 5.72
CA PRO A 17 -3.24 -11.46 5.49
C PRO A 17 -4.05 -11.16 4.22
N ILE A 18 -3.46 -11.45 3.06
CA ILE A 18 -4.10 -11.27 1.76
C ILE A 18 -4.57 -12.62 1.25
N VAL A 19 -5.89 -12.80 1.16
CA VAL A 19 -6.52 -14.02 0.64
C VAL A 19 -7.26 -13.64 -0.64
N ASP A 20 -6.96 -14.34 -1.73
CA ASP A 20 -7.55 -14.09 -3.06
C ASP A 20 -7.45 -12.64 -3.55
N GLY A 21 -6.39 -11.93 -3.15
CA GLY A 21 -6.15 -10.53 -3.51
C GLY A 21 -6.88 -9.52 -2.64
N VAL A 22 -7.60 -9.97 -1.60
CA VAL A 22 -8.31 -9.12 -0.64
C VAL A 22 -7.57 -9.13 0.69
N LEU A 23 -7.26 -7.93 1.20
CA LEU A 23 -6.68 -7.75 2.53
C LEU A 23 -7.75 -8.02 3.59
N GLN A 24 -7.51 -9.01 4.46
CA GLN A 24 -8.50 -9.51 5.41
C GLN A 24 -8.49 -8.78 6.76
N ALA A 25 -7.40 -8.10 7.10
CA ALA A 25 -7.27 -7.37 8.36
C ALA A 25 -6.40 -6.13 8.17
N ASP A 26 -6.59 -5.17 9.07
CA ASP A 26 -5.82 -3.93 9.09
C ASP A 26 -4.34 -4.20 9.35
N VAL A 27 -3.48 -3.54 8.57
CA VAL A 27 -2.02 -3.62 8.70
C VAL A 27 -1.47 -2.26 9.06
N VAL A 28 -0.90 -2.14 10.26
CA VAL A 28 -0.24 -0.91 10.69
C VAL A 28 1.07 -0.75 9.93
N THR A 29 1.26 0.41 9.29
CA THR A 29 2.49 0.72 8.54
C THR A 29 3.08 2.04 9.00
N LYS A 30 4.40 2.20 8.83
CA LYS A 30 5.14 3.39 9.27
C LYS A 30 5.08 4.55 8.26
N SER A 31 4.57 4.32 7.06
CA SER A 31 4.49 5.36 6.02
C SER A 31 3.37 5.09 5.02
N PRO A 32 2.80 6.15 4.40
CA PRO A 32 1.79 6.00 3.35
C PRO A 32 2.28 5.16 2.17
N SER A 33 3.57 5.26 1.82
CA SER A 33 4.17 4.45 0.74
C SER A 33 4.15 2.97 1.09
N THR A 34 4.51 2.61 2.33
CA THR A 34 4.48 1.20 2.78
C THR A 34 3.06 0.65 2.72
N ALA A 35 2.04 1.42 3.13
CA ALA A 35 0.64 1.03 2.95
C ALA A 35 0.31 0.78 1.47
N GLY A 36 0.77 1.66 0.58
CA GLY A 36 0.58 1.51 -0.86
C GLY A 36 1.21 0.22 -1.38
N TRP A 37 2.40 -0.14 -0.89
CA TRP A 37 3.06 -1.37 -1.31
C TRP A 37 2.34 -2.63 -0.83
N VAL A 38 1.69 -2.59 0.36
CA VAL A 38 0.89 -3.71 0.88
C VAL A 38 -0.28 -4.02 -0.05
N VAL A 39 -0.99 -3.00 -0.53
CA VAL A 39 -2.19 -3.18 -1.36
C VAL A 39 -1.82 -3.40 -2.83
N LEU A 40 -0.93 -2.58 -3.39
CA LEU A 40 -0.60 -2.61 -4.82
C LEU A 40 0.44 -3.66 -5.20
N GLY A 41 1.31 -4.04 -4.26
CA GLY A 41 2.37 -5.03 -4.51
C GLY A 41 3.54 -4.54 -5.32
N CYS A 42 3.64 -3.22 -5.51
CA CYS A 42 4.74 -2.56 -6.20
C CYS A 42 5.17 -1.30 -5.46
N SER A 43 6.41 -0.87 -5.71
CA SER A 43 6.91 0.40 -5.17
C SER A 43 6.11 1.57 -5.75
N ASN A 44 5.70 2.48 -4.87
CA ASN A 44 4.98 3.70 -5.22
C ASN A 44 5.24 4.82 -4.19
N ASN A 45 4.88 6.04 -4.57
CA ASN A 45 4.86 7.20 -3.68
C ASN A 45 3.46 7.36 -3.06
N GLY A 46 3.30 6.89 -1.82
CA GLY A 46 2.05 6.94 -1.07
C GLY A 46 1.41 8.33 -1.05
N TRP A 47 2.21 9.38 -0.96
CA TRP A 47 1.72 10.75 -0.86
C TRP A 47 0.94 11.21 -2.09
N ASN A 48 1.23 10.65 -3.27
CA ASN A 48 0.59 11.01 -4.54
C ASN A 48 -0.47 10.00 -5.01
N VAL A 49 -0.37 8.74 -4.60
CA VAL A 49 -1.28 7.68 -5.07
C VAL A 49 -2.56 7.59 -4.24
N TRP A 50 -2.47 7.88 -2.94
CA TRP A 50 -3.64 7.91 -2.07
C TRP A 50 -4.41 9.19 -2.31
N LYS A 51 -5.69 9.05 -2.63
CA LYS A 51 -6.62 10.14 -2.93
C LYS A 51 -7.87 10.01 -2.09
N ASP A 52 -8.43 11.15 -1.71
CA ASP A 52 -9.76 11.21 -1.13
C ASP A 52 -10.88 11.10 -2.18
N GLU A 53 -12.13 11.18 -1.72
CA GLU A 53 -13.33 11.16 -2.58
C GLU A 53 -13.37 12.30 -3.61
N SER A 54 -12.68 13.41 -3.36
CA SER A 54 -12.55 14.55 -4.27
C SER A 54 -11.35 14.43 -5.22
N GLY A 55 -10.59 13.33 -5.13
CA GLY A 55 -9.40 13.07 -5.94
C GLY A 55 -8.13 13.80 -5.47
N LYS A 56 -8.18 14.49 -4.33
CA LYS A 56 -7.03 15.23 -3.77
C LYS A 56 -6.09 14.28 -3.03
N THR A 57 -4.79 14.45 -3.24
CA THR A 57 -3.76 13.55 -2.72
C THR A 57 -3.45 13.81 -1.25
N LEU A 58 -2.81 12.84 -0.58
CA LEU A 58 -2.33 13.03 0.80
C LEU A 58 -1.30 14.15 0.93
N ASP A 59 -0.42 14.36 -0.07
CA ASP A 59 0.54 15.47 -0.05
C ASP A 59 -0.18 16.83 0.03
N GLU A 60 -1.24 17.00 -0.75
CA GLU A 60 -2.01 18.23 -0.77
C GLU A 60 -2.86 18.43 0.50
N ARG A 61 -3.18 17.34 1.23
CA ARG A 61 -3.88 17.39 2.51
C ARG A 61 -2.95 17.68 3.69
N ARG A 62 -1.65 17.36 3.59
CA ARG A 62 -0.64 17.64 4.62
C ARG A 62 -0.38 19.14 4.84
N LYS A 63 -0.67 19.98 3.85
CA LYS A 63 -0.37 21.42 3.83
C LYS A 63 -1.53 22.29 4.33
N ILE A 64 -2.56 21.69 4.92
CA ILE A 64 -3.71 22.34 5.54
C ILE A 64 -3.49 22.34 7.05
#